data_AF-A0A1L9V7Y7-F1
#
_entry.id   AF-A0A1L9V7Y7-F1
#
_cell.length_a   1.000
_cell.length_b   1.000
_cell.length_c   1.000
_cell.angle_alpha   90.00
_cell.angle_beta   90.00
_cell.angle_gamma   90.00
#
_symmetry.space_group_name_H-M   'P 1'
#
loop_
_entity.id
_entity.type
_entity.pdbx_description
1 polymer ?
#
loop_
_entity_poly.entity_id
_entity_poly.type
_entity_poly.pdbx_seq_one_letter_code
_entity_poly.pdbx_strand_id
1 'polypeptide(L)'
;MRKCSSLIFFECISPRVRAALVETFNQLPAVDPTRYFTAVSLETGSAAILPSNFCPDLAIVSTAASAGTGANRGPGDCKVSWKWVANWRTQVLSQLQFYMRQHRAKYRYIVTNTELVAVRRSQSRGHLAVSNPIPWTTSGNGQLTVYLALWYLAMLGTENGSWRI
;
A
#
# COMPACT_ATOMS: atom_id res chain seq x y z
N MET A 1 -19.90 7.48 16.32
CA MET A 1 -19.27 6.26 15.77
C MET A 1 -18.76 6.53 14.34
N ARG A 2 -17.44 6.63 14.08
CA ARG A 2 -16.90 6.81 12.70
C ARG A 2 -15.54 6.14 12.37
N LYS A 3 -14.83 5.50 13.31
CA LYS A 3 -13.45 4.95 13.10
C LYS A 3 -13.31 3.43 12.96
N CYS A 4 -14.27 2.61 13.39
CA CYS A 4 -14.07 1.14 13.50
C CYS A 4 -13.76 0.43 12.17
N SER A 5 -14.32 0.91 11.04
CA SER A 5 -14.26 0.17 9.77
C SER A 5 -12.85 -0.03 9.23
N SER A 6 -11.95 0.96 9.31
CA SER A 6 -10.59 0.82 8.78
C SER A 6 -9.63 0.12 9.76
N LEU A 7 -9.89 0.22 11.07
CA LEU A 7 -9.15 -0.51 12.12
C LEU A 7 -9.34 -2.03 12.01
N ILE A 8 -10.59 -2.52 12.02
CA ILE A 8 -10.91 -3.94 11.88
C ILE A 8 -10.31 -4.50 10.58
N PHE A 9 -10.37 -3.71 9.50
CA PHE A 9 -9.85 -4.12 8.20
C PHE A 9 -8.30 -4.18 8.16
N PHE A 10 -7.63 -3.30 8.89
CA PHE A 10 -6.18 -3.37 9.11
C PHE A 10 -5.80 -4.58 9.96
N GLU A 11 -6.53 -4.84 11.05
CA GLU A 11 -6.30 -5.96 11.98
C GLU A 11 -6.38 -7.33 11.30
N CYS A 12 -7.31 -7.54 10.36
CA CYS A 12 -7.40 -8.78 9.60
C CYS A 12 -6.23 -8.99 8.60
N ILE A 13 -5.66 -7.91 8.07
CA ILE A 13 -4.76 -7.93 6.91
C ILE A 13 -3.28 -7.79 7.30
N SER A 14 -2.98 -6.80 8.15
CA SER A 14 -1.61 -6.42 8.49
C SER A 14 -0.79 -7.59 9.05
N PRO A 15 -1.27 -8.41 10.02
CA PRO A 15 -0.46 -9.50 10.55
C PRO A 15 0.01 -10.50 9.48
N ARG A 16 -0.86 -10.83 8.51
CA ARG A 16 -0.55 -11.78 7.43
C ARG A 16 0.47 -11.20 6.45
N VAL A 17 0.30 -9.96 6.01
CA VAL A 17 1.23 -9.29 5.09
C VAL A 17 2.57 -9.01 5.77
N ARG A 18 2.57 -8.64 7.07
CA ARG A 18 3.78 -8.42 7.87
C ARG A 18 4.58 -9.70 8.07
N ALA A 19 3.93 -10.83 8.40
CA ALA A 19 4.61 -12.11 8.51
C ALA A 19 5.28 -12.51 7.19
N ALA A 20 4.56 -12.36 6.07
CA ALA A 20 5.12 -12.62 4.73
C ALA A 20 6.30 -11.70 4.39
N LEU A 21 6.24 -10.41 4.74
CA LEU A 21 7.33 -9.46 4.53
C LEU A 21 8.56 -9.77 5.39
N VAL A 22 8.38 -10.06 6.69
CA VAL A 22 9.47 -10.46 7.59
C VAL A 22 10.19 -11.68 7.02
N GLU A 23 9.45 -12.72 6.64
CA GLU A 23 10.06 -13.94 6.09
C GLU A 23 10.70 -13.70 4.72
N THR A 24 10.14 -12.80 3.91
CA THR A 24 10.78 -12.35 2.66
C THR A 24 12.16 -11.74 2.94
N PHE A 25 12.29 -10.86 3.94
CA PHE A 25 13.59 -10.25 4.27
C PHE A 25 14.56 -11.16 5.03
N ASN A 26 14.07 -12.21 5.71
CA ASN A 26 14.92 -13.27 6.24
C ASN A 26 15.62 -14.04 5.09
N GLN A 27 14.89 -14.33 4.01
CA GLN A 27 15.40 -15.12 2.89
C GLN A 27 16.12 -14.30 1.81
N LEU A 28 15.73 -13.03 1.58
CA LEU A 28 16.22 -12.20 0.48
C LEU A 28 17.76 -12.12 0.33
N PRO A 29 18.56 -11.99 1.41
CA PRO A 29 20.02 -11.87 1.30
C PRO A 29 20.69 -13.09 0.67
N ALA A 30 20.06 -14.27 0.72
CA ALA A 30 20.55 -15.49 0.08
C ALA A 30 20.11 -15.61 -1.40
N VAL A 31 19.18 -14.77 -1.87
CA VAL A 31 18.57 -14.86 -3.21
C VAL A 31 19.03 -13.73 -4.13
N ASP A 32 19.14 -12.49 -3.62
CA ASP A 32 19.63 -11.33 -4.38
C ASP A 32 20.45 -10.40 -3.47
N PRO A 33 21.74 -10.68 -3.24
CA PRO A 33 22.63 -9.82 -2.47
C PRO A 33 23.03 -8.54 -3.22
N THR A 34 22.62 -8.36 -4.49
CA THR A 34 23.05 -7.25 -5.33
C THR A 34 22.09 -6.06 -5.31
N ARG A 35 20.81 -6.28 -5.01
CA ARG A 35 19.80 -5.22 -4.95
C ARG A 35 19.67 -4.62 -3.55
N TYR A 36 19.86 -3.30 -3.48
CA TYR A 36 19.63 -2.49 -2.28
C TYR A 36 18.13 -2.28 -1.97
N PHE A 37 17.46 -3.36 -1.55
CA PHE A 37 16.13 -3.33 -0.98
C PHE A 37 16.17 -2.88 0.48
N THR A 38 15.23 -2.01 0.91
CA THR A 38 15.02 -1.74 2.35
C THR A 38 13.96 -2.68 2.90
N ALA A 39 14.19 -3.24 4.09
CA ALA A 39 13.16 -3.95 4.84
C ALA A 39 11.96 -3.03 5.18
N VAL A 40 10.74 -3.49 4.92
CA VAL A 40 9.50 -2.71 5.14
C VAL A 40 8.43 -3.50 5.89
N SER A 41 7.52 -2.78 6.55
CA SER A 41 6.31 -3.30 7.19
C SER A 41 5.05 -2.60 6.66
N LEU A 42 3.90 -3.27 6.75
CA LEU A 42 2.57 -2.71 6.47
C LEU A 42 1.91 -2.25 7.78
N GLU A 43 1.93 -0.95 8.02
CA GLU A 43 1.46 -0.30 9.24
C GLU A 43 0.27 0.64 8.97
N THR A 44 -0.25 1.27 10.03
CA THR A 44 -1.21 2.38 9.91
C THR A 44 -0.54 3.62 9.31
N GLY A 45 -1.32 4.52 8.70
CA GLY A 45 -0.80 5.76 8.09
C GLY A 45 0.08 6.60 9.01
N SER A 46 -0.27 6.64 10.30
CA SER A 46 0.43 7.36 11.38
C SER A 46 1.80 6.77 11.77
N ALA A 47 2.16 5.57 11.31
CA ALA A 47 3.51 5.05 11.48
C ALA A 47 4.55 5.80 10.63
N ALA A 48 4.10 6.60 9.66
CA ALA A 48 4.93 7.42 8.80
C ALA A 48 4.83 8.91 9.13
N ILE A 49 5.79 9.70 8.63
CA ILE A 49 5.70 11.16 8.62
C ILE A 49 4.46 11.62 7.85
N LEU A 50 3.77 12.63 8.39
CA LEU A 50 2.49 13.15 7.89
C LEU A 50 2.62 14.59 7.37
N PRO A 51 2.98 14.81 6.09
CA PRO A 51 3.03 16.15 5.51
C PRO A 51 1.71 16.90 5.70
N SER A 52 1.78 18.12 6.23
CA SER A 52 0.62 18.98 6.50
C SER A 52 -0.49 18.29 7.33
N ASN A 53 -0.13 17.37 8.23
CA ASN A 53 -1.03 16.60 9.11
C ASN A 53 -2.07 15.71 8.39
N PHE A 54 -1.90 15.46 7.09
CA PHE A 54 -2.78 14.56 6.34
C PHE A 54 -2.35 13.11 6.49
N CYS A 55 -3.23 12.29 7.06
CA CYS A 55 -2.99 10.86 7.30
C CYS A 55 -3.80 9.99 6.31
N PRO A 56 -3.17 9.08 5.53
CA PRO A 56 -3.88 7.97 4.88
C PRO A 56 -4.26 6.89 5.92
N ASP A 57 -5.09 5.90 5.57
CA ASP A 57 -5.38 4.80 6.50
C ASP A 57 -4.14 3.91 6.74
N LEU A 58 -3.36 3.62 5.68
CA LEU A 58 -2.23 2.66 5.73
C LEU A 58 -0.90 3.26 5.24
N ALA A 59 0.19 2.66 5.71
CA ALA A 59 1.54 2.97 5.30
C ALA A 59 2.39 1.72 5.03
N ILE A 60 3.22 1.78 3.99
CA ILE A 60 4.40 0.92 3.85
C ILE A 60 5.58 1.73 4.39
N VAL A 61 6.20 1.28 5.48
CA VAL A 61 7.29 2.01 6.17
C VAL A 61 8.55 1.16 6.30
N SER A 62 9.70 1.82 6.32
CA SER A 62 11.00 1.19 6.59
C SER A 62 11.04 0.66 8.03
N THR A 63 11.38 -0.61 8.26
CA THR A 63 11.46 -1.18 9.62
C THR A 63 12.54 -0.51 10.47
N ALA A 64 13.61 -0.03 9.84
CA ALA A 64 14.68 0.74 10.49
C ALA A 64 14.33 2.21 10.79
N ALA A 65 13.10 2.67 10.52
CA ALA A 65 12.68 4.04 10.82
C ALA A 65 11.81 4.10 12.08
N SER A 66 12.03 5.11 12.92
CA SER A 66 11.18 5.37 14.08
C SER A 66 9.74 5.69 13.64
N ALA A 67 8.76 5.33 14.47
CA ALA A 67 7.36 5.65 14.23
C ALA A 67 7.16 7.16 14.03
N GLY A 68 6.46 7.55 12.97
CA GLY A 68 6.21 8.94 12.62
C GLY A 68 7.36 9.68 11.90
N THR A 69 8.56 9.09 11.80
CA THR A 69 9.69 9.70 11.06
C THR A 69 9.90 9.08 9.68
N GLY A 70 9.57 7.80 9.50
CA GLY A 70 9.71 7.09 8.24
C GLY A 70 8.84 7.66 7.11
N ALA A 71 9.40 7.76 5.90
CA ALA A 71 8.62 8.16 4.72
C ALA A 71 7.68 7.02 4.27
N ASN A 72 6.38 7.31 4.10
CA ASN A 72 5.39 6.34 3.66
C ASN A 72 5.59 5.95 2.18
N ARG A 73 6.16 4.76 1.94
CA ARG A 73 6.71 4.34 0.65
C ARG A 73 5.68 3.98 -0.42
N GLY A 74 4.51 3.51 0.00
CA GLY A 74 3.37 3.28 -0.88
C GLY A 74 2.08 3.44 -0.12
N PRO A 75 1.28 4.47 -0.40
CA PRO A 75 -0.46 4.69 0.81
C PRO A 75 -1.38 3.51 0.53
N GLY A 76 -2.06 3.05 1.57
CA GLY A 76 -3.34 2.36 1.41
C GLY A 76 -4.46 3.26 1.92
N ASP A 77 -5.61 3.11 1.31
CA ASP A 77 -6.86 3.74 1.74
C ASP A 77 -7.90 2.65 1.97
N CYS A 78 -8.52 2.62 3.15
CA CYS A 78 -9.41 1.55 3.60
C CYS A 78 -10.86 2.00 3.49
N LYS A 79 -11.56 1.52 2.46
CA LYS A 79 -12.99 1.80 2.26
C LYS A 79 -13.84 0.56 2.59
N VAL A 80 -15.13 0.78 2.79
CA VAL A 80 -16.13 -0.30 2.74
C VAL A 80 -16.88 -0.19 1.43
N SER A 81 -17.37 -1.29 0.88
CA SER A 81 -17.94 -1.35 -0.47
C SER A 81 -19.12 -0.38 -0.68
N TRP A 82 -19.91 -0.10 0.37
CA TRP A 82 -20.98 0.91 0.29
C TRP A 82 -20.50 2.37 0.25
N LYS A 83 -19.21 2.64 0.53
CA LYS A 83 -18.58 3.96 0.36
C LYS A 83 -17.83 4.07 -0.97
N TRP A 84 -17.21 2.98 -1.41
CA TRP A 84 -16.43 2.96 -2.65
C TRP A 84 -16.22 1.55 -3.19
N VAL A 85 -16.31 1.44 -4.51
CA VAL A 85 -15.99 0.26 -5.33
C VAL A 85 -15.34 0.72 -6.64
N ALA A 86 -14.63 -0.18 -7.34
CA ALA A 86 -13.73 0.14 -8.47
C ALA A 86 -14.37 0.79 -9.71
N ASN A 87 -15.70 0.80 -9.81
CA ASN A 87 -16.46 1.52 -10.83
C ASN A 87 -16.77 2.98 -10.42
N TRP A 88 -16.74 3.34 -9.14
CA TRP A 88 -17.03 4.70 -8.62
C TRP A 88 -15.78 5.58 -8.60
N ARG A 89 -15.09 5.72 -9.74
CA ARG A 89 -13.68 6.11 -9.81
C ARG A 89 -13.30 7.53 -9.37
N THR A 90 -14.23 8.48 -9.26
CA THR A 90 -13.89 9.91 -9.27
C THR A 90 -13.29 10.47 -7.96
N GLN A 91 -13.94 10.28 -6.80
CA GLN A 91 -13.55 10.98 -5.57
C GLN A 91 -12.34 10.38 -4.87
N VAL A 92 -12.27 9.05 -4.70
CA VAL A 92 -11.19 8.41 -3.93
C VAL A 92 -9.84 8.50 -4.67
N LEU A 93 -9.83 8.48 -6.00
CA LEU A 93 -8.60 8.63 -6.79
C LEU A 93 -7.95 10.01 -6.67
N SER A 94 -8.71 11.09 -6.44
CA SER A 94 -8.13 12.43 -6.23
C SER A 94 -7.48 12.54 -4.85
N GLN A 95 -8.10 11.97 -3.82
CA GLN A 95 -7.52 11.83 -2.47
C GLN A 95 -6.22 11.00 -2.51
N LEU A 96 -6.22 9.87 -3.20
CA LEU A 96 -5.01 9.08 -3.43
C LEU A 96 -3.91 9.89 -4.14
N GLN A 97 -4.26 10.63 -5.20
CA GLN A 97 -3.28 11.43 -5.93
C GLN A 97 -2.68 12.55 -5.07
N PHE A 98 -3.47 13.17 -4.19
CA PHE A 98 -2.97 14.14 -3.22
C PHE A 98 -1.91 13.51 -2.30
N TYR A 99 -2.21 12.37 -1.67
CA TYR A 99 -1.23 11.64 -0.85
C TYR A 99 0.01 11.21 -1.67
N MET A 100 -0.14 10.78 -2.93
CA MET A 100 1.00 10.40 -3.80
C MET A 100 1.95 11.58 -4.08
N ARG A 101 1.42 12.81 -4.15
CA ARG A 101 2.23 14.02 -4.27
C ARG A 101 2.95 14.32 -2.96
N GLN A 102 2.24 14.27 -1.83
CA GLN A 102 2.80 14.56 -0.50
C GLN A 102 3.97 13.64 -0.11
N HIS A 103 3.82 12.32 -0.28
CA HIS A 103 4.89 11.36 0.05
C HIS A 103 5.84 11.06 -1.12
N ARG A 104 5.71 11.78 -2.25
CA ARG A 104 6.45 11.58 -3.52
C ARG A 104 6.44 10.13 -4.03
N ALA A 105 5.36 9.40 -3.83
CA ALA A 105 5.30 7.96 -4.03
C ALA A 105 4.68 7.56 -5.39
N LYS A 106 5.24 6.50 -5.98
CA LYS A 106 4.90 5.95 -7.31
C LYS A 106 3.71 4.98 -7.28
N TYR A 107 3.54 4.24 -6.17
CA TYR A 107 2.53 3.18 -6.02
C TYR A 107 1.60 3.44 -4.83
N ARG A 108 0.32 3.09 -4.97
CA ARG A 108 -0.78 3.21 -4.03
C ARG A 108 -1.70 2.00 -4.18
N TYR A 109 -2.61 1.83 -3.23
CA TYR A 109 -3.75 0.95 -3.38
C TYR A 109 -4.97 1.49 -2.61
N ILE A 110 -6.15 1.09 -3.07
CA ILE A 110 -7.39 1.14 -2.30
C ILE A 110 -7.72 -0.30 -1.97
N VAL A 111 -8.14 -0.57 -0.74
CA VAL A 111 -8.61 -1.89 -0.33
C VAL A 111 -9.97 -1.77 0.35
N THR A 112 -10.87 -2.70 0.02
CA THR A 112 -12.23 -2.75 0.54
C THR A 112 -12.60 -4.16 0.97
N ASN A 113 -13.71 -4.33 1.67
CA ASN A 113 -14.26 -5.64 2.01
C ASN A 113 -14.78 -6.46 0.80
N THR A 114 -14.61 -6.00 -0.44
CA THR A 114 -14.92 -6.76 -1.67
C THR A 114 -13.72 -6.92 -2.59
N GLU A 115 -12.79 -5.95 -2.65
CA GLU A 115 -11.71 -5.93 -3.63
C GLU A 115 -10.46 -5.14 -3.19
N LEU A 116 -9.35 -5.35 -3.89
CA LEU A 116 -8.20 -4.45 -3.94
C LEU A 116 -8.05 -3.81 -5.32
N VAL A 117 -7.70 -2.53 -5.37
CA VAL A 117 -7.32 -1.81 -6.61
C VAL A 117 -5.94 -1.18 -6.44
N ALA A 118 -4.99 -1.58 -7.29
CA ALA A 118 -3.66 -0.99 -7.34
C ALA A 118 -3.65 0.28 -8.19
N VAL A 119 -2.90 1.29 -7.77
CA VAL A 119 -2.81 2.61 -8.42
C VAL A 119 -1.35 3.01 -8.58
N ARG A 120 -0.93 3.32 -9.81
CA ARG A 120 0.41 3.81 -10.14
C ARG A 120 0.33 5.23 -10.68
N ARG A 121 1.10 6.15 -10.11
CA ARG A 121 1.20 7.53 -10.60
C ARG A 121 2.07 7.57 -11.85
N SER A 122 1.61 8.28 -12.88
CA SER A 122 2.43 8.55 -14.06
C SER A 122 3.48 9.63 -13.78
N GLN A 123 4.57 9.65 -14.57
CA GLN A 123 5.46 10.80 -14.64
C GLN A 123 4.77 11.99 -15.35
N SER A 124 3.82 11.74 -16.27
CA SER A 124 2.99 12.79 -16.85
C SER A 124 2.04 13.39 -15.79
N ARG A 125 1.98 14.73 -15.73
CA ARG A 125 1.19 15.45 -14.70
C ARG A 125 -0.27 15.03 -14.73
N GLY A 126 -0.82 14.67 -13.58
CA GLY A 126 -2.25 14.40 -13.37
C GLY A 126 -2.72 12.97 -13.67
N HIS A 127 -1.96 12.16 -14.40
CA HIS A 127 -2.41 10.81 -14.81
C HIS A 127 -2.13 9.74 -13.74
N LEU A 128 -3.12 8.87 -13.51
CA LEU A 128 -3.00 7.63 -12.75
C LEU A 128 -3.27 6.44 -13.67
N ALA A 129 -2.43 5.41 -13.62
CA ALA A 129 -2.81 4.08 -14.05
C ALA A 129 -3.50 3.37 -12.88
N VAL A 130 -4.67 2.78 -13.14
CA VAL A 130 -5.51 2.11 -12.13
C VAL A 130 -5.74 0.69 -12.64
N SER A 131 -5.48 -0.32 -11.80
CA SER A 131 -5.65 -1.72 -12.17
C SER A 131 -7.12 -2.08 -12.38
N ASN A 132 -7.37 -3.26 -12.97
CA ASN A 132 -8.60 -3.97 -12.70
C ASN A 132 -8.67 -4.34 -11.20
N PRO A 133 -9.87 -4.43 -10.60
CA PRO A 133 -10.02 -4.89 -9.23
C PRO A 133 -9.60 -6.35 -9.07
N ILE A 134 -9.14 -6.67 -7.87
CA ILE A 134 -8.78 -8.02 -7.41
C ILE A 134 -9.77 -8.40 -6.31
N PRO A 135 -10.79 -9.21 -6.60
CA PRO A 135 -11.75 -9.69 -5.59
C PRO A 135 -11.10 -10.50 -4.46
N TRP A 136 -11.70 -10.48 -3.27
CA TRP A 136 -11.29 -11.38 -2.17
C TRP A 136 -11.53 -12.87 -2.46
N THR A 137 -12.42 -13.19 -3.41
CA THR A 137 -12.69 -14.56 -3.87
C THR A 137 -11.62 -15.11 -4.83
N THR A 138 -10.72 -14.26 -5.34
CA THR A 138 -9.66 -14.66 -6.27
C THR A 138 -8.68 -15.63 -5.59
N SER A 139 -8.57 -16.83 -6.15
CA SER A 139 -7.79 -17.95 -5.63
C SER A 139 -7.41 -18.92 -6.77
N GLY A 140 -6.48 -19.84 -6.51
CA GLY A 140 -5.98 -20.81 -7.49
C GLY A 140 -4.64 -20.42 -8.14
N ASN A 141 -4.07 -21.34 -8.93
CA ASN A 141 -2.76 -21.14 -9.57
C ASN A 141 -2.82 -20.03 -10.64
N GLY A 142 -1.74 -19.25 -10.77
CA GLY A 142 -1.63 -18.11 -11.68
C GLY A 142 -2.52 -16.90 -11.34
N GLN A 143 -3.34 -16.96 -10.28
CA GLN A 143 -4.25 -15.88 -9.89
C GLN A 143 -3.61 -14.95 -8.86
N LEU A 144 -3.63 -13.64 -9.14
CA LEU A 144 -3.13 -12.62 -8.21
C LEU A 144 -4.16 -12.40 -7.08
N THR A 145 -3.92 -12.94 -5.90
CA THR A 145 -4.80 -12.75 -4.73
C THR A 145 -4.53 -11.40 -4.03
N VAL A 146 -5.48 -10.93 -3.21
CA VAL A 146 -5.34 -9.65 -2.49
C VAL A 146 -4.11 -9.63 -1.57
N TYR A 147 -3.81 -10.71 -0.85
CA TYR A 147 -2.61 -10.80 0.00
C TYR A 147 -1.32 -10.75 -0.81
N LEU A 148 -1.26 -11.46 -1.95
CA LEU A 148 -0.10 -11.44 -2.84
C LEU A 148 0.09 -10.06 -3.48
N ALA A 149 -1.00 -9.38 -3.86
CA ALA A 149 -0.96 -8.02 -4.37
C ALA A 149 -0.46 -7.01 -3.32
N LEU A 150 -0.92 -7.11 -2.07
CA LEU A 150 -0.46 -6.25 -0.97
C LEU A 150 1.03 -6.47 -0.65
N TRP A 151 1.48 -7.73 -0.60
CA TRP A 151 2.89 -8.06 -0.46
C TRP A 151 3.72 -7.49 -1.63
N TYR A 152 3.27 -7.67 -2.87
CA TYR A 152 3.98 -7.16 -4.04
C TYR A 152 4.03 -5.63 -4.08
N LEU A 153 2.94 -4.95 -3.70
CA LEU A 153 2.90 -3.49 -3.55
C LEU A 153 3.83 -2.98 -2.43
N ALA A 154 3.98 -3.74 -1.35
CA ALA A 154 4.98 -3.48 -0.33
C ALA A 154 6.42 -3.67 -0.86
N MET A 155 6.68 -4.75 -1.59
CA MET A 155 7.97 -5.00 -2.26
C MET A 155 8.31 -3.91 -3.29
N LEU A 156 7.34 -3.36 -4.03
CA LEU A 156 7.57 -2.20 -4.90
C LEU A 156 7.93 -0.90 -4.14
N GLY A 157 7.79 -0.87 -2.81
CA GLY A 157 8.28 0.19 -1.93
C GLY A 157 9.71 -0.02 -1.40
N THR A 158 10.31 -1.21 -1.58
CA THR A 158 11.60 -1.55 -0.96
C THR A 158 12.79 -1.04 -1.76
N GLU A 159 12.66 -1.09 -3.09
CA GLU A 159 13.68 -0.74 -4.07
C GLU A 159 14.06 0.75 -3.97
N ASN A 160 15.28 1.03 -3.52
CA ASN A 160 15.73 2.39 -3.26
C ASN A 160 15.76 3.25 -4.54
N GLY A 161 15.30 4.50 -4.43
CA GLY A 161 15.13 5.43 -5.55
C GLY A 161 13.90 5.15 -6.43
N SER A 162 13.66 3.88 -6.79
CA SER A 162 12.60 3.48 -7.72
C SER A 162 11.17 3.74 -7.23
N TRP A 163 10.90 3.65 -5.92
CA TRP A 163 9.55 3.85 -5.37
C TRP A 163 9.04 5.30 -5.43
N ARG A 164 9.90 6.27 -5.75
CA ARG A 164 9.57 7.71 -5.77
C ARG A 164 9.32 8.27 -7.18
N ILE A 165 8.66 9.44 -7.21
CA ILE A 165 8.53 10.38 -8.34
C ILE A 165 8.62 11.82 -7.81
#